data_AF-A0A9P0DLQ8-F1
#
_entry.id   AF-A0A9P0DLQ8-F1
#
_cell.length_a   1.000
_cell.length_b   1.000
_cell.length_c   1.000
_cell.angle_alpha   90.00
_cell.angle_beta   90.00
_cell.angle_gamma   90.00
#
_symmetry.space_group_name_H-M   'P 1'
#
loop_
_entity.id
_entity.type
_entity.pdbx_description
1 polymer ?
#
loop_
_entity_poly.entity_id
_entity_poly.type
_entity_poly.pdbx_seq_one_letter_code
_entity_poly.pdbx_strand_id
1 'polypeptide(L)'
;MLQVMMVYYHANELSLESTNLSVRIFKSNWYDQSSAVVRSLSIVMARVQRPLVLTIGDFRVIDNELIVNMIKAAYTFLLYQKIQSFPDDGEVSMG
;
A
#
# COMPACT_ATOMS: atom_id res chain seq x y z
N MET A 1 -4.29 6.46 -9.34
CA MET A 1 -3.59 6.86 -8.09
C MET A 1 -4.33 6.33 -6.87
N LEU A 2 -5.58 6.76 -6.64
CA LEU A 2 -6.38 6.36 -5.49
C LEU A 2 -6.58 4.84 -5.33
N GLN A 3 -6.87 4.12 -6.43
CA GLN A 3 -7.08 2.67 -6.41
C GLN A 3 -5.85 1.91 -5.90
N VAL A 4 -4.65 2.30 -6.33
CA VAL A 4 -3.38 1.68 -5.90
C VAL A 4 -3.14 1.94 -4.42
N MET A 5 -3.43 3.16 -3.94
CA MET A 5 -3.31 3.51 -2.52
C MET A 5 -4.31 2.73 -1.64
N MET A 6 -5.55 2.57 -2.08
CA MET A 6 -6.56 1.79 -1.33
C MET A 6 -6.17 0.31 -1.24
N VAL A 7 -5.72 -0.29 -2.35
CA VAL A 7 -5.26 -1.69 -2.36
C VAL A 7 -4.03 -1.88 -1.48
N TYR A 8 -3.08 -0.94 -1.52
CA TYR A 8 -1.91 -0.97 -0.64
C TYR A 8 -2.31 -0.87 0.84
N TYR A 9 -3.18 0.08 1.19
CA TYR A 9 -3.63 0.28 2.57
C TYR A 9 -4.29 -0.99 3.13
N HIS A 10 -5.22 -1.57 2.38
CA HIS A 10 -5.88 -2.81 2.78
C HIS A 10 -4.92 -4.01 2.83
N ALA A 11 -3.99 -4.12 1.88
CA ALA A 11 -2.98 -5.18 1.90
C ALA A 11 -2.06 -5.09 3.12
N ASN A 12 -1.67 -3.87 3.51
CA ASN A 12 -0.84 -3.60 4.68
C ASN A 12 -1.60 -3.92 5.99
N GLU A 13 -2.83 -3.43 6.14
CA GLU A 13 -3.68 -3.69 7.31
C GLU A 13 -3.97 -5.18 7.46
N LEU A 14 -4.33 -5.86 6.36
CA LEU A 14 -4.56 -7.30 6.35
C LEU A 14 -3.29 -8.07 6.73
N SER A 15 -2.12 -7.67 6.24
CA SER A 15 -0.85 -8.32 6.57
C SER A 15 -0.48 -8.16 8.05
N LEU A 16 -0.72 -6.97 8.61
CA LEU A 16 -0.48 -6.67 10.02
C LEU A 16 -1.39 -7.52 10.93
N GLU A 17 -2.68 -7.49 10.66
CA GLU A 17 -3.68 -8.24 11.43
C GLU A 17 -3.44 -9.75 11.31
N SER A 18 -3.13 -10.21 10.10
CA SER A 18 -2.89 -11.63 9.86
C SER A 18 -1.63 -12.15 10.56
N THR A 19 -0.57 -11.34 10.65
CA THR A 19 0.63 -11.69 11.42
C THR A 19 0.31 -11.81 12.90
N ASN A 20 -0.49 -10.89 13.45
CA ASN A 20 -0.93 -10.93 14.84
C ASN A 20 -1.81 -12.16 15.13
N LEU A 21 -2.76 -12.46 14.23
CA LEU A 21 -3.58 -13.67 14.29
C LEU A 21 -2.73 -14.94 14.25
N SER A 22 -1.75 -15.02 13.35
CA SER A 22 -0.81 -16.16 13.26
C SER A 22 -0.07 -16.40 14.57
N VAL A 23 0.45 -15.35 15.20
CA VAL A 23 1.15 -15.45 16.50
C VAL A 23 0.22 -15.90 17.62
N ARG A 24 -1.01 -15.39 17.66
CA ARG A 24 -2.02 -15.79 18.66
C ARG A 24 -2.44 -17.24 18.51
N ILE A 25 -2.64 -17.66 17.27
CA ILE A 25 -2.95 -19.04 16.90
C ILE A 25 -1.81 -19.97 17.28
N PHE A 26 -0.56 -19.59 16.98
CA PHE A 26 0.63 -20.37 17.35
C PHE A 26 0.78 -20.56 18.86
N LYS A 27 0.34 -19.57 19.65
CA LYS A 27 0.29 -19.64 21.13
C LYS A 27 -0.92 -20.40 21.68
N SER A 28 -1.93 -20.68 20.84
CA SER A 28 -3.10 -21.47 21.26
C SER A 28 -2.78 -22.97 21.26
N ASN A 29 -3.61 -23.81 21.89
CA ASN A 29 -3.39 -25.26 21.97
C ASN A 29 -3.73 -25.96 20.63
N TRP A 30 -3.11 -25.51 19.52
CA TRP A 30 -3.42 -25.91 18.14
C TRP A 30 -3.09 -27.38 17.85
N TYR A 31 -2.26 -28.02 18.66
CA TYR A 31 -1.93 -29.44 18.57
C TYR A 31 -3.08 -30.37 18.97
N ASP A 32 -4.03 -29.88 19.76
CA ASP A 32 -5.18 -30.65 20.27
C ASP A 32 -6.42 -30.52 19.36
N GLN A 33 -6.30 -29.74 18.29
CA GLN A 33 -7.37 -29.51 17.31
C GLN A 33 -7.33 -30.53 16.17
N SER A 34 -8.47 -30.70 15.51
CA SER A 34 -8.60 -31.67 14.39
C SER A 34 -7.54 -31.44 13.30
N SER A 35 -7.06 -32.53 12.70
CA SER A 35 -6.02 -32.51 11.65
C SER A 35 -6.39 -31.65 10.43
N ALA A 36 -7.69 -31.51 10.14
CA ALA A 36 -8.21 -30.62 9.11
C ALA A 36 -7.96 -29.13 9.44
N VAL A 37 -8.13 -28.75 10.71
CA VAL A 37 -7.89 -27.38 11.20
C VAL A 37 -6.39 -27.09 11.24
N VAL A 38 -5.56 -28.02 11.70
CA VAL A 38 -4.10 -27.84 11.71
C VAL A 38 -3.55 -27.61 10.30
N ARG A 39 -4.07 -28.34 9.30
CA ARG A 39 -3.64 -28.22 7.90
C ARG A 39 -4.06 -26.89 7.29
N SER A 40 -5.29 -26.43 7.53
CA SER A 40 -5.74 -25.12 7.05
C SER A 40 -4.97 -23.98 7.72
N LEU A 41 -4.71 -24.10 9.03
CA LEU A 41 -3.92 -23.15 9.80
C LEU A 41 -2.48 -23.02 9.30
N SER A 42 -1.86 -24.15 8.97
CA SER A 42 -0.49 -24.19 8.42
C SER A 42 -0.41 -23.52 7.05
N ILE A 43 -1.43 -23.72 6.20
CA ILE A 43 -1.54 -23.03 4.91
C ILE A 43 -1.71 -21.53 5.13
N VAL A 44 -2.57 -21.12 6.06
CA VAL A 44 -2.76 -19.70 6.41
C VAL A 44 -1.44 -19.12 6.94
N MET A 45 -0.77 -19.74 7.91
CA MET A 45 0.53 -19.27 8.42
C MET A 45 1.58 -19.12 7.30
N ALA A 46 1.70 -20.10 6.41
CA ALA A 46 2.65 -20.07 5.29
C ALA A 46 2.31 -18.99 4.25
N ARG A 47 1.02 -18.72 4.03
CA ARG A 47 0.56 -17.65 3.12
C ARG A 47 0.75 -16.26 3.73
N VAL A 48 0.63 -16.14 5.05
CA VAL A 48 0.72 -14.89 5.80
C VAL A 48 2.16 -14.43 6.01
N GLN A 49 3.11 -15.37 6.03
CA GLN A 49 4.54 -15.06 6.03
C GLN A 49 5.03 -14.39 4.73
N ARG A 50 4.23 -14.42 3.65
CA ARG A 50 4.52 -13.63 2.46
C ARG A 50 3.84 -12.27 2.62
N PRO A 51 4.57 -11.19 2.98
CA PRO A 51 4.02 -9.85 2.85
C PRO A 51 3.49 -9.73 1.42
N LEU A 52 2.24 -9.26 1.27
CA LEU A 52 1.67 -8.94 -0.03
C LEU A 52 2.40 -7.70 -0.56
N VAL A 53 3.65 -7.91 -0.94
CA VAL A 53 4.47 -6.96 -1.68
C VAL A 53 3.87 -6.97 -3.07
N LEU A 54 2.92 -6.06 -3.28
CA LEU A 54 2.31 -5.83 -4.57
C LEU A 54 3.45 -5.39 -5.50
N THR A 55 4.01 -6.34 -6.25
CA THR A 55 5.10 -6.09 -7.18
C THR A 55 4.43 -5.83 -8.51
N ILE A 56 4.17 -4.57 -8.84
CA ILE A 56 3.64 -4.20 -10.16
C ILE A 56 4.84 -4.18 -11.12
N GLY A 57 5.21 -5.34 -11.69
CA GLY A 57 6.27 -5.43 -12.71
C GLY A 57 7.65 -4.90 -12.26
N ASP A 58 8.29 -4.08 -13.09
CA ASP A 58 9.59 -3.42 -12.86
C ASP A 58 9.54 -2.27 -11.84
N PHE A 59 8.36 -1.92 -11.34
CA PHE A 59 8.29 -1.00 -10.20
C PHE A 59 8.84 -1.75 -9.00
N ARG A 60 9.96 -1.25 -8.46
CA ARG A 60 10.48 -1.59 -7.14
C ARG A 60 9.30 -1.82 -6.19
N VAL A 61 9.39 -2.87 -5.36
CA VAL A 61 8.52 -3.19 -4.21
C VAL A 61 7.69 -1.96 -3.82
N ILE A 62 6.35 -2.04 -3.92
CA ILE A 62 5.47 -0.94 -3.49
C ILE A 62 5.72 -0.72 -2.00
N ASP A 63 6.61 0.22 -1.74
CA ASP A 63 7.01 0.68 -0.43
C ASP A 63 6.30 2.01 -0.16
N ASN A 64 6.25 2.38 1.12
CA ASN A 64 5.63 3.62 1.57
C ASN A 64 6.23 4.85 0.86
N GLU A 65 7.51 4.78 0.50
CA GLU A 65 8.21 5.83 -0.23
C GLU A 65 7.64 6.07 -1.65
N LEU A 66 7.22 5.01 -2.35
CA LEU A 66 6.64 5.14 -3.69
C LEU A 66 5.31 5.87 -3.66
N ILE A 67 4.49 5.63 -2.64
CA ILE A 67 3.20 6.33 -2.46
C ILE A 67 3.44 7.81 -2.22
N VAL A 68 4.41 8.15 -1.36
CA VAL A 68 4.78 9.54 -1.09
C VAL A 68 5.30 10.24 -2.36
N ASN A 69 6.17 9.58 -3.12
CA ASN A 69 6.71 10.13 -4.38
C ASN A 69 5.62 10.32 -5.44
N MET A 70 4.67 9.40 -5.50
CA MET A 70 3.52 9.46 -6.39
C MET A 70 2.56 10.62 -6.05
N ILE A 71 2.34 10.89 -4.76
CA ILE A 71 1.58 12.07 -4.29
C ILE A 71 2.34 13.36 -4.61
N LYS A 72 3.65 13.40 -4.36
CA LYS A 72 4.50 14.56 -4.67
C LYS A 72 4.45 14.89 -6.17
N ALA A 73 4.60 13.90 -7.03
CA ALA A 73 4.51 14.08 -8.47
C ALA A 73 3.14 14.64 -8.90
N ALA A 74 2.05 14.10 -8.34
CA ALA A 74 0.70 14.62 -8.60
C ALA A 74 0.55 16.08 -8.12
N TYR A 75 1.08 16.42 -6.95
CA TYR A 75 1.04 17.78 -6.42
C TYR A 75 1.85 18.76 -7.27
N THR A 76 3.08 18.39 -7.66
CA THR A 76 3.90 19.19 -8.58
C THR A 76 3.20 19.40 -9.92
N PHE A 77 2.56 18.36 -10.46
CA PHE A 77 1.80 18.47 -11.70
C PHE A 77 0.61 19.44 -11.57
N LEU A 78 -0.17 19.34 -10.50
CA LEU A 78 -1.28 20.25 -10.23
C LEU A 78 -0.81 21.69 -10.01
N LEU A 79 0.32 21.88 -9.31
CA LEU A 79 0.94 23.20 -9.15
C LEU A 79 1.37 23.78 -10.49
N TYR A 80 2.05 22.98 -11.31
CA TYR A 80 2.49 23.40 -12.64
C TYR A 80 1.30 23.81 -13.51
N GLN A 81 0.25 22.99 -13.54
CA GLN A 81 -0.99 23.30 -14.24
C GLN A 81 -1.64 24.59 -13.71
N LYS A 82 -1.65 24.78 -12.38
CA LYS A 82 -2.22 25.96 -11.76
C LYS A 82 -1.44 27.22 -12.16
N ILE A 83 -0.11 27.17 -12.15
CA ILE A 83 0.76 28.28 -12.57
C ILE A 83 0.49 28.65 -14.02
N GLN A 84 0.34 27.66 -14.91
CA GLN A 84 0.09 27.90 -16.32
C GLN A 84 -1.35 28.38 -16.64
N SER A 85 -2.28 28.20 -15.70
CA SER A 85 -3.67 28.68 -15.82
C SER A 85 -3.89 30.12 -15.34
N PHE A 86 -2.92 30.74 -14.66
CA PHE A 86 -2.93 32.17 -14.42
C PHE A 86 -2.46 32.87 -15.69
N PRO A 87 -3.31 33.65 -16.38
CA PRO A 87 -2.85 34.47 -17.49
C PRO A 87 -1.87 35.50 -16.94
N ASP A 88 -0.86 35.80 -17.75
CA ASP A 88 0.09 36.89 -17.54
C ASP A 88 -0.64 38.24 -17.69
N ASP A 89 -1.46 38.60 -16.70
CA ASP A 89 -2.08 39.93 -16.59
C ASP A 89 -1.05 40.90 -16.00
N GLY A 90 0.03 41.17 -16.75
CA GLY A 90 1.22 41.81 -16.22
C GLY A 90 2.04 42.71 -17.14
N GLU A 91 1.77 42.80 -18.45
CA GLU A 91 2.46 43.75 -19.33
C GLU A 91 1.50 44.59 -20.20
N VAL A 92 0.89 45.65 -19.63
CA VAL A 92 0.73 46.96 -20.32
C VAL A 92 0.60 48.08 -19.27
N SER A 93 1.72 48.55 -18.73
CA SER A 93 1.85 49.92 -18.22
C SER A 93 3.34 50.29 -18.10
N MET A 94 3.92 50.68 -19.23
CA MET A 94 4.87 51.79 -19.35
C MET A 94 5.34 51.87 -20.81
N GLY A 95 4.95 52.94 -21.50
CA GLY A 95 5.29 53.25 -22.89
C GLY A 95 4.37 54.30 -23.46
#